data_AF-G9ZMD9-F1
#
_entry.id   AF-G9ZMD9-F1
#
_cell.length_a   1.000
_cell.length_b   1.000
_cell.length_c   1.000
_cell.angle_alpha   90.00
_cell.angle_beta   90.00
_cell.angle_gamma   90.00
#
_symmetry.space_group_name_H-M   'P 1'
#
loop_
_entity.id
_entity.type
_entity.pdbx_description
1 polymer ?
#
loop_
_entity_poly.entity_id
_entity_poly.type
_entity_poly.pdbx_seq_one_letter_code
_entity_poly.pdbx_strand_id
1 'polypeptide(L)' 'MKTILDKEEIHTLMKKKGIKTQKELAQSMGITKNQLSVMLSSSFSPIKSNVSNLADVLGHDVLKSIVPVNEQ' A
#
# COMPACT_ATOMS: atom_id res chain seq x y z
N MET A 1 -3.86 -15.29 -4.18
CA MET A 1 -2.61 -14.72 -3.61
C MET A 1 -2.94 -13.76 -2.49
N LYS A 2 -2.25 -13.84 -1.34
CA LYS A 2 -2.36 -12.85 -0.25
C LYS A 2 -1.27 -11.78 -0.40
N THR A 3 -1.64 -10.50 -0.30
CA THR A 3 -0.69 -9.37 -0.33
C THR A 3 -0.84 -8.53 0.94
N ILE A 4 0.26 -7.92 1.38
CA ILE A 4 0.31 -7.01 2.54
C ILE A 4 1.24 -5.84 2.20
N LEU A 5 1.11 -4.74 2.95
CA LEU A 5 2.09 -3.66 2.92
C LEU A 5 3.25 -3.98 3.87
N ASP A 6 4.47 -3.87 3.38
CA ASP A 6 5.66 -4.00 4.22
C ASP A 6 5.81 -2.76 5.12
N LYS A 7 5.62 -2.96 6.43
CA LYS A 7 5.70 -1.88 7.42
C LYS A 7 7.10 -1.26 7.51
N GLU A 8 8.14 -2.06 7.35
CA GLU A 8 9.52 -1.58 7.47
C GLU A 8 9.89 -0.71 6.27
N GLU A 9 9.45 -1.11 5.07
CA GLU A 9 9.63 -0.29 3.88
C GLU A 9 8.81 1.02 3.99
N ILE A 10 7.57 0.95 4.47
CA ILE A 10 6.77 2.16 4.72
C ILE A 10 7.46 3.10 5.72
N HIS A 11 7.99 2.59 6.83
CA HIS A 11 8.75 3.41 7.79
C HIS A 11 10.01 4.02 7.16
N THR A 12 10.70 3.27 6.29
CA THR A 12 11.86 3.77 5.56
C THR A 12 11.49 4.91 4.61
N LEU A 13 10.39 4.77 3.88
CA LEU A 13 9.85 5.82 3.00
C LEU A 13 9.37 7.05 3.80
N MET A 14 8.75 6.84 4.97
CA MET A 14 8.38 7.94 5.88
C MET A 14 9.61 8.74 6.30
N LYS A 15 10.68 8.08 6.74
CA LYS A 15 11.96 8.73 7.11
C LYS A 15 12.55 9.51 5.94
N LYS A 16 12.58 8.92 4.73
CA LYS A 16 13.07 9.60 3.51
C LYS A 16 12.27 10.87 3.17
N LYS A 17 10.97 10.89 3.50
CA LYS A 17 10.09 12.06 3.28
C LYS A 17 9.98 13.00 4.48
N GLY A 18 10.73 12.78 5.56
CA GLY A 18 10.68 13.61 6.77
C GLY A 18 9.40 13.45 7.60
N ILE A 19 8.58 12.42 7.35
CA ILE A 19 7.37 12.11 8.11
C ILE A 19 7.78 11.33 9.37
N LYS A 20 7.56 11.91 10.54
CA LYS A 20 8.04 11.39 11.83
C LYS A 20 7.04 10.44 12.47
N THR A 21 5.75 10.61 12.20
CA THR A 21 4.70 9.85 12.89
C THR A 21 3.65 9.30 11.92
N GLN A 22 3.00 8.20 12.32
CA GLN A 22 1.83 7.69 11.59
C GLN A 22 0.66 8.68 11.58
N LYS A 23 0.57 9.58 12.56
CA LYS A 23 -0.44 10.64 12.58
C LYS A 23 -0.20 11.63 11.42
N GLU A 24 1.03 12.06 11.23
CA GLU A 24 1.43 12.94 10.11
C GLU A 24 1.20 12.27 8.75
N LEU A 25 1.53 10.97 8.63
CA LEU A 25 1.26 10.21 7.40
C LEU A 25 -0.25 10.17 7.10
N ALA A 26 -1.06 9.81 8.10
CA ALA A 26 -2.51 9.76 7.94
C ALA A 26 -3.09 11.13 7.55
N GLN A 27 -2.63 12.21 8.19
CA GLN A 27 -3.02 13.59 7.85
C GLN A 27 -2.63 13.94 6.40
N SER A 28 -1.42 13.59 5.96
CA SER A 28 -0.95 13.85 4.59
C SER A 28 -1.75 13.06 3.54
N MET A 29 -2.34 11.95 3.93
CA MET A 29 -3.22 11.11 3.10
C MET A 29 -4.71 11.52 3.18
N GLY A 30 -5.08 12.49 4.03
CA GLY A 30 -6.48 12.86 4.25
C GLY A 30 -7.32 11.77 4.94
N ILE A 31 -6.69 10.86 5.69
CA ILE A 31 -7.36 9.77 6.42
C ILE A 31 -7.11 9.87 7.93
N THR A 32 -7.88 9.11 8.70
CA THR A 32 -7.66 8.98 10.14
C THR A 32 -6.48 8.04 10.44
N LYS A 33 -5.84 8.23 11.60
CA LYS A 33 -4.80 7.31 12.10
C LYS A 33 -5.31 5.86 12.14
N ASN A 34 -6.58 5.64 12.51
CA ASN A 34 -7.14 4.30 12.58
C ASN A 34 -7.25 3.64 11.20
N GLN A 35 -7.68 4.39 10.18
CA GLN A 35 -7.69 3.89 8.79
C GLN A 35 -6.29 3.50 8.34
N LEU A 36 -5.27 4.31 8.65
CA LEU A 36 -3.88 3.97 8.37
C LEU A 36 -3.43 2.68 9.12
N SER A 37 -3.77 2.55 10.41
CA SER A 37 -3.46 1.34 11.18
C SER A 37 -4.08 0.08 10.56
N VAL A 38 -5.32 0.18 10.05
CA VAL A 38 -5.98 -0.92 9.34
C VAL A 38 -5.27 -1.22 8.03
N MET A 39 -4.92 -0.21 7.23
CA MET A 39 -4.17 -0.39 5.98
C MET A 39 -2.83 -1.10 6.20
N LEU A 40 -2.13 -0.81 7.30
CA LEU A 40 -0.86 -1.46 7.64
C LEU A 40 -1.04 -2.82 8.34
N SER A 41 -2.26 -3.26 8.60
CA SER A 41 -2.50 -4.56 9.26
C SER A 41 -2.33 -5.74 8.31
N SER A 42 -2.09 -6.94 8.86
CA SER A 42 -1.94 -8.18 8.08
C SER A 42 -3.26 -8.70 7.49
N SER A 43 -4.39 -8.08 7.82
CA SER A 43 -5.71 -8.39 7.26
C SER A 43 -6.07 -7.52 6.06
N PHE A 44 -5.34 -6.43 5.81
CA PHE A 44 -5.58 -5.56 4.68
C PHE A 44 -4.88 -6.07 3.42
N SER A 45 -5.62 -6.15 2.32
CA SER A 45 -5.09 -6.46 0.98
C SER A 45 -4.98 -5.17 0.17
N PRO A 46 -3.76 -4.72 -0.20
CA PRO A 46 -3.56 -3.49 -0.98
C PRO A 46 -4.08 -3.55 -2.42
N ILE A 47 -4.32 -4.75 -2.96
CA ILE A 47 -4.89 -4.94 -4.30
C ILE A 47 -6.28 -5.56 -4.22
N LYS A 48 -7.13 -5.23 -5.20
CA LYS A 48 -8.46 -5.81 -5.35
C LYS A 48 -8.39 -7.29 -5.71
N SER A 49 -9.40 -8.05 -5.30
CA SER A 49 -9.53 -9.50 -5.54
C SER A 49 -9.33 -9.89 -7.01
N ASN A 50 -9.85 -9.13 -7.97
CA ASN A 50 -9.68 -9.45 -9.39
C ASN A 50 -8.21 -9.37 -9.83
N VAL A 51 -7.42 -8.43 -9.29
CA VAL A 51 -5.98 -8.34 -9.56
C VAL A 51 -5.23 -9.47 -8.86
N SER A 52 -5.65 -9.84 -7.65
CA SER A 52 -5.11 -11.04 -6.98
C SER A 52 -5.37 -12.31 -7.79
N ASN A 53 -6.58 -12.49 -8.32
CA ASN A 53 -6.94 -13.63 -9.17
C ASN A 53 -6.14 -13.62 -10.48
N LEU A 54 -5.93 -12.43 -11.07
CA LEU A 54 -5.09 -12.28 -12.25
C LEU A 54 -3.65 -12.72 -11.96
N ALA A 55 -3.10 -12.34 -10.80
CA ALA A 55 -1.78 -12.77 -10.36
C ALA A 55 -1.72 -14.27 -10.03
N ASP A 56 -2.83 -14.88 -9.58
CA ASP A 56 -2.91 -16.33 -9.38
C ASP A 56 -2.84 -17.10 -10.71
N VAL A 57 -3.34 -16.52 -11.80
CA VAL A 57 -3.32 -17.15 -13.14
C VAL A 57 -2.03 -16.87 -13.91
N LEU A 58 -1.56 -15.62 -13.91
CA LEU A 58 -0.43 -15.17 -14.73
C LEU A 58 0.89 -15.04 -13.95
N GLY A 59 0.85 -15.18 -12.63
CA GLY A 59 2.00 -15.06 -11.74
C GLY A 59 2.13 -13.66 -11.11
N HIS A 60 3.06 -13.56 -10.14
CA HIS A 60 3.29 -12.35 -9.36
C HIS A 60 3.79 -11.15 -10.20
N ASP A 61 4.34 -11.42 -11.40
CA ASP A 61 4.82 -10.38 -12.32
C ASP A 61 3.74 -9.41 -12.77
N VAL A 62 2.46 -9.80 -12.70
CA VAL A 62 1.31 -8.92 -12.93
C VAL A 62 1.38 -7.63 -12.10
N LEU A 63 1.93 -7.71 -10.88
CA LEU A 63 2.06 -6.55 -10.01
C LEU A 63 3.04 -5.50 -10.55
N LYS A 64 4.02 -5.91 -11.38
CA LYS A 64 4.96 -5.01 -12.06
C LYS A 64 4.30 -4.26 -13.23
N SER A 65 3.18 -4.76 -13.73
CA SER A 65 2.41 -4.13 -14.80
C SER A 65 1.51 -2.99 -14.31
N ILE A 66 1.44 -2.73 -12.99
CA ILE A 66 0.71 -1.60 -12.43
C ILE A 66 1.55 -0.33 -12.63
N VAL A 67 1.13 0.52 -13.57
CA VAL A 67 1.79 1.80 -13.88
C VAL A 67 0.91 2.99 -13.49
N PRO A 68 1.47 4.09 -12.99
CA PRO A 68 0.70 5.31 -12.75
C PRO A 68 0.24 5.90 -14.08
N VAL A 69 -1.06 6.14 -14.21
CA VAL A 69 -1.59 6.99 -15.28
C VAL A 69 -1.57 8.41 -14.73
N ASN A 70 -0.65 9.23 -15.23
CA ASN A 70 -0.73 10.67 -14.97
C ASN A 70 -1.86 11.20 -15.85
N GLU A 71 -3.05 11.40 -15.28
CA GLU A 71 -4.07 12.23 -15.90
C GLU A 71 -3.50 13.66 -15.92
N GLN A 72 -3.14 14.15 -17.12
CA GLN A 72 -2.83 15.55 -17.36
C GLN A 72 -4.12 16.37 -17.36
#